data_AF-A0A5B7J5T2-F1
#
_entry.id   AF-A0A5B7J5T2-F1
#
_cell.length_a   1.000
_cell.length_b   1.000
_cell.length_c   1.000
_cell.angle_alpha   90.00
_cell.angle_beta   90.00
_cell.angle_gamma   90.00
#
_symmetry.space_group_name_H-M   'P 1'
#
loop_
_entity.id
_entity.type
_entity.pdbx_description
1 polymer ?
#
loop_
_entity_poly.entity_id
_entity_poly.type
_entity_poly.pdbx_seq_one_letter_code
_entity_poly.pdbx_strand_id
1 'polypeptide(L)'
;MELGKSKRRPVWNYLMGEEQIMKTEEEKNLGVVIQENLNPVKHISKIFGLAYKTLTNIRVAIQYMDKDMMEKFSMSMIRPKLEYAAVVWSLSLKKDIRLNKG
;
A
#
# COMPACT_ATOMS: atom_id res chain seq x y z
N MET A 1 -18.54 5.19 14.86
CA MET A 1 -17.99 6.56 14.91
C MET A 1 -17.12 6.72 13.68
N GLU A 2 -17.66 7.33 12.62
CA GLU A 2 -16.89 7.63 11.40
C GLU A 2 -16.20 8.99 11.59
N LEU A 3 -14.95 8.95 12.01
CA LEU A 3 -14.13 10.16 12.12
C LEU A 3 -14.01 10.79 10.73
N GLY A 4 -14.48 12.04 10.60
CA GLY A 4 -14.31 12.84 9.38
C GLY A 4 -15.55 13.05 8.50
N LYS A 5 -16.67 12.37 8.69
CA LYS A 5 -17.88 12.66 7.88
C LYS A 5 -18.82 13.62 8.60
N SER A 6 -18.44 14.90 8.67
CA SER A 6 -19.33 15.97 9.17
C SER A 6 -19.90 16.76 7.99
N LYS A 7 -21.21 17.01 7.99
CA LYS A 7 -21.87 17.92 7.02
C LYS A 7 -21.36 19.37 7.11
N ARG A 8 -20.62 19.71 8.18
CA ARG A 8 -19.98 21.01 8.39
C ARG A 8 -18.49 21.01 8.00
N ARG A 9 -18.01 20.02 7.24
CA ARG A 9 -16.60 20.01 6.81
C ARG A 9 -16.33 21.21 5.91
N PRO A 10 -15.38 22.09 6.27
CA PRO A 10 -14.95 23.17 5.39
C PRO A 10 -14.34 22.57 4.12
N VAL A 11 -14.81 23.01 2.96
CA VAL A 11 -14.22 22.67 1.66
C VAL A 11 -13.42 23.87 1.21
N TRP A 12 -12.09 23.79 1.32
CA TRP A 12 -11.19 24.85 0.89
C TRP A 12 -10.73 24.61 -0.55
N ASN A 13 -10.67 25.69 -1.33
CA ASN A 13 -9.95 25.71 -2.59
C ASN A 13 -8.57 26.33 -2.30
N TYR A 14 -7.52 25.55 -2.52
CA TYR A 14 -6.15 26.01 -2.28
C TYR A 14 -5.60 26.63 -3.56
N LEU A 15 -4.85 27.72 -3.40
CA LEU A 15 -4.14 28.40 -4.48
C LEU A 15 -2.64 28.23 -4.27
N MET A 16 -1.90 28.03 -5.36
CA MET A 16 -0.44 28.13 -5.39
C MET A 16 -0.09 29.33 -6.27
N GLY A 17 0.14 30.48 -5.65
CA GLY A 17 0.17 31.75 -6.37
C GLY A 17 -1.21 32.11 -6.90
N GLU A 18 -1.34 32.25 -8.22
CA GLU A 18 -2.61 32.54 -8.91
C GLU A 18 -3.34 31.28 -9.39
N GLU A 19 -2.70 30.11 -9.35
CA GLU A 19 -3.28 28.86 -9.85
C GLU A 19 -4.01 28.08 -8.76
N GLN A 20 -5.20 27.57 -9.09
CA GLN A 20 -5.94 26.70 -8.19
C GLN A 20 -5.39 25.27 -8.22
N ILE A 21 -5.04 24.75 -7.04
CA ILE A 21 -4.57 23.37 -6.89
C ILE A 21 -5.73 22.42 -7.19
N MET A 22 -5.53 21.55 -8.18
CA MET A 22 -6.51 20.53 -8.53
C MET A 22 -6.65 19.49 -7.43
N LYS A 23 -7.88 19.10 -7.16
CA LYS A 23 -8.15 17.95 -6.27
C LYS A 23 -7.89 16.67 -7.05
N THR A 24 -7.22 15.72 -6.41
CA THR A 24 -7.03 14.37 -6.92
C THR A 24 -7.64 13.36 -5.95
N GLU A 25 -8.19 12.28 -6.49
CA GLU A 25 -8.73 11.17 -5.70
C GLU A 25 -7.62 10.23 -5.21
N GLU A 26 -6.47 10.22 -5.91
CA GLU A 26 -5.31 9.40 -5.60
C GLU A 26 -4.02 10.20 -5.76
N GLU A 27 -3.13 10.10 -4.79
CA GLU A 27 -1.83 10.75 -4.82
C GLU A 27 -0.74 9.74 -4.48
N LYS A 28 0.37 9.77 -5.22
CA LYS A 28 1.51 8.89 -4.96
C LYS A 28 2.61 9.65 -4.23
N ASN A 29 2.82 9.32 -2.96
CA ASN A 29 3.87 9.92 -2.14
C ASN A 29 4.86 8.85 -1.64
N LEU A 30 6.16 9.07 -1.85
CA LEU A 30 7.25 8.15 -1.46
C LEU A 30 7.02 6.69 -1.86
N GLY A 31 6.37 6.46 -3.00
CA GLY A 31 6.02 5.12 -3.49
C GLY A 31 4.68 4.58 -3.02
N VAL A 32 4.04 5.20 -2.03
CA VAL A 32 2.74 4.83 -1.47
C VAL A 32 1.62 5.58 -2.19
N VAL A 33 0.58 4.88 -2.61
CA VAL A 33 -0.62 5.51 -3.19
C VAL A 33 -1.63 5.71 -2.08
N ILE A 34 -1.98 6.97 -1.83
CA ILE A 34 -2.97 7.37 -0.83
C ILE A 34 -4.24 7.76 -1.59
N GLN A 35 -5.35 7.11 -1.25
CA GLN A 35 -6.67 7.40 -1.81
C GLN A 35 -7.43 8.35 -0.87
N GLU A 36 -8.37 9.14 -1.39
CA GLU A 36 -9.21 10.05 -0.60
C GLU A 36 -10.00 9.37 0.53
N ASN A 37 -10.39 8.11 0.32
CA ASN A 37 -11.12 7.29 1.27
C ASN A 37 -10.20 6.61 2.31
N LEU A 38 -8.88 6.87 2.24
CA LEU A 38 -7.83 6.26 3.06
C LEU A 38 -7.87 4.72 3.05
N ASN A 39 -8.36 4.13 1.97
CA ASN A 39 -8.41 2.68 1.81
C ASN A 39 -7.08 2.16 1.22
N PRO A 40 -6.29 1.35 1.94
CA PRO A 40 -5.03 0.85 1.42
C PRO A 40 -5.20 -0.33 0.45
N VAL A 41 -6.39 -0.92 0.32
CA VAL A 41 -6.61 -2.19 -0.43
C VAL A 41 -6.11 -2.12 -1.87
N LYS A 42 -6.43 -1.05 -2.62
CA LYS A 42 -5.99 -0.90 -4.02
C LYS A 42 -4.46 -0.93 -4.11
N HIS A 43 -3.81 -0.26 -3.18
CA HIS A 43 -2.37 -0.12 -3.14
C HIS A 43 -1.67 -1.41 -2.67
N ILE A 44 -2.20 -2.09 -1.64
CA ILE A 44 -1.74 -3.40 -1.18
C ILE A 44 -1.81 -4.41 -2.33
N SER A 45 -2.95 -4.51 -3.02
CA SER A 45 -3.13 -5.43 -4.16
C SER A 45 -2.11 -5.19 -5.27
N LYS A 46 -1.82 -3.92 -5.57
CA LYS A 46 -0.80 -3.55 -6.56
C LYS A 46 0.59 -4.04 -6.15
N ILE A 47 0.96 -3.86 -4.89
CA ILE A 47 2.28 -4.24 -4.37
C ILE A 47 2.42 -5.75 -4.27
N PHE A 48 1.37 -6.42 -3.81
CA PHE A 48 1.31 -7.87 -3.81
C PHE A 48 1.51 -8.43 -5.23
N GLY A 49 0.82 -7.88 -6.22
CA GLY A 49 0.99 -8.28 -7.63
C GLY A 49 2.43 -8.08 -8.14
N LEU A 50 3.08 -6.96 -7.77
CA LEU A 50 4.48 -6.71 -8.13
C LEU A 50 5.44 -7.69 -7.46
N ALA A 51 5.25 -7.96 -6.17
CA ALA A 51 6.06 -8.93 -5.42
C ALA A 51 5.89 -10.35 -5.96
N TYR A 52 4.66 -10.75 -6.29
CA TYR A 52 4.35 -12.04 -6.90
C TYR A 52 4.98 -12.17 -8.30
N LYS A 53 4.93 -11.11 -9.12
CA LYS A 53 5.62 -11.07 -10.41
C LYS A 53 7.13 -11.25 -10.24
N THR A 54 7.75 -10.62 -9.24
CA THR A 54 9.17 -10.82 -8.92
C THR A 54 9.45 -12.28 -8.56
N LEU A 55 8.63 -12.90 -7.70
CA LEU A 55 8.76 -14.31 -7.35
C LEU A 55 8.65 -15.24 -8.56
N THR A 56 7.67 -15.00 -9.43
CA THR A 56 7.49 -15.79 -10.67
C THR A 56 8.69 -15.66 -11.58
N ASN A 57 9.23 -14.45 -11.75
CA ASN A 57 10.43 -14.24 -12.57
C ASN A 57 11.64 -15.01 -12.01
N ILE A 58 11.83 -15.03 -10.68
CA ILE A 58 12.91 -15.77 -10.03
C ILE A 58 12.76 -17.28 -10.29
N ARG A 59 11.53 -17.81 -10.16
CA ARG A 59 11.23 -19.22 -10.44
C ARG A 59 11.49 -19.63 -11.89
N VAL A 60 11.23 -18.74 -12.84
CA VAL A 60 11.48 -19.01 -14.27
C VAL A 60 12.96 -18.87 -14.62
N ALA A 61 13.68 -17.93 -14.01
CA ALA A 61 15.08 -17.65 -14.34
C ALA A 61 16.06 -18.68 -13.76
N ILE A 62 15.70 -19.39 -12.69
CA ILE A 62 16.60 -20.29 -11.97
C ILE A 62 16.07 -21.73 -12.08
N GLN A 63 16.77 -22.56 -12.86
CA GLN A 63 16.39 -23.96 -13.10
C GLN A 63 16.51 -24.86 -11.87
N TYR A 64 17.55 -24.66 -11.05
CA TYR A 64 17.81 -25.45 -9.86
C TYR A 64 17.85 -24.53 -8.65
N MET A 65 16.77 -24.55 -7.89
CA MET A 65 16.56 -23.65 -6.78
C MET A 65 16.39 -24.46 -5.50
N ASP A 66 17.37 -24.36 -4.61
CA ASP A 66 17.29 -24.98 -3.30
C ASP A 66 16.49 -24.11 -2.31
N LYS A 67 16.24 -24.67 -1.13
CA LYS A 67 15.47 -24.00 -0.08
C LYS A 67 16.16 -22.72 0.40
N ASP A 68 17.47 -22.77 0.57
CA ASP A 68 18.25 -21.66 1.14
C ASP A 68 18.32 -20.46 0.20
N MET A 69 18.41 -20.71 -1.12
CA MET A 69 18.28 -19.68 -2.16
C MET A 69 16.89 -19.06 -2.12
N MET A 70 15.84 -19.88 -2.03
CA MET A 70 14.46 -19.36 -1.93
C MET A 70 14.25 -18.49 -0.71
N GLU A 71 14.81 -18.87 0.43
CA GLU A 71 14.78 -18.09 1.65
C GLU A 71 15.50 -16.75 1.46
N LYS A 72 16.72 -16.76 0.91
CA LYS A 72 17.49 -15.54 0.60
C LYS A 72 16.74 -14.61 -0.35
N PHE A 73 16.14 -15.13 -1.41
CA PHE A 73 15.36 -14.32 -2.34
C PHE A 73 14.10 -13.73 -1.69
N SER A 74 13.43 -14.51 -0.86
CA SER A 74 12.25 -14.05 -0.12
C SER A 74 12.62 -12.92 0.84
N MET A 75 13.72 -13.07 1.58
CA MET A 75 14.20 -12.04 2.50
C MET A 75 14.74 -10.78 1.82
N SER A 76 15.48 -10.93 0.72
CA SER A 76 16.18 -9.80 0.06
C SER A 76 15.32 -9.03 -0.94
N MET A 77 14.37 -9.69 -1.62
CA MET A 77 13.62 -9.06 -2.72
C MET A 77 12.12 -8.93 -2.46
N ILE A 78 11.51 -9.93 -1.83
CA ILE A 78 10.05 -9.96 -1.63
C ILE A 78 9.67 -9.18 -0.38
N ARG A 79 10.31 -9.51 0.75
CA ARG A 79 10.04 -8.91 2.06
C ARG A 79 10.14 -7.37 2.07
N PRO A 80 11.18 -6.73 1.50
CA PRO A 80 11.27 -5.28 1.48
C PRO A 80 10.11 -4.61 0.72
N LYS A 81 9.62 -5.24 -0.37
CA LYS A 81 8.48 -4.72 -1.14
C LYS A 81 7.17 -4.78 -0.35
N LEU A 82 7.02 -5.76 0.54
CA LEU A 82 5.80 -5.94 1.34
C LEU A 82 5.84 -5.10 2.63
N GLU A 83 7.03 -4.88 3.21
CA GLU A 83 7.17 -4.25 4.53
C GLU A 83 7.41 -2.74 4.50
N TYR A 84 7.90 -2.16 3.39
CA TYR A 84 8.35 -0.74 3.39
C TYR A 84 7.27 0.27 3.80
N ALA A 85 6.00 -0.05 3.57
CA ALA A 85 4.87 0.80 3.94
C ALA A 85 3.86 0.09 4.85
N ALA A 86 4.34 -0.93 5.59
CA ALA A 86 3.58 -1.59 6.63
C ALA A 86 3.03 -0.59 7.67
N VAL A 87 3.80 0.45 8.03
CA VAL A 87 3.36 1.51 8.98
C VAL A 87 2.19 2.33 8.43
N VAL A 88 2.11 2.50 7.10
CA VAL A 88 1.06 3.30 6.46
C VAL A 88 -0.22 2.48 6.27
N TRP A 89 -0.11 1.17 6.02
CA TRP A 89 -1.27 0.32 5.78
C TRP A 89 -1.68 -0.54 6.98
N SER A 90 -0.95 -0.52 8.09
CA SER A 90 -1.40 -1.03 9.39
C SER A 90 -2.51 -0.14 9.97
N LEU A 91 -3.46 0.27 9.14
CA LEU A 91 -4.65 0.99 9.53
C LEU A 91 -5.48 0.05 10.41
N SER A 92 -5.40 0.30 11.71
CA SER A 92 -6.08 -0.36 12.81
C SER A 92 -7.60 -0.13 12.78
N LEU A 93 -8.25 -0.41 11.65
CA LEU A 93 -9.70 -0.40 11.55
C LEU A 93 -10.23 -1.53 12.44
N LYS A 94 -11.20 -1.21 13.30
CA LYS A 94 -11.79 -2.18 14.26
C LYS A 94 -12.33 -3.45 13.59
N LYS A 95 -12.65 -3.40 12.29
CA LYS A 95 -13.04 -4.56 11.47
C LYS A 95 -11.89 -5.55 11.25
N ASP A 96 -10.66 -5.06 11.07
CA ASP A 96 -9.49 -5.89 10.76
C ASP A 96 -8.85 -6.47 12.04
N ILE A 97 -9.05 -5.82 13.19
CA ILE A 97 -8.61 -6.34 14.51
C ILE A 97 -9.51 -7.48 15.01
N ARG A 98 -10.81 -7.48 14.66
CA ARG A 98 -11.76 -8.51 15.12
C ARG A 98 -11.57 -9.88 14.47
N LEU A 99 -10.88 -9.96 13.33
CA LEU A 99 -10.58 -11.22 12.64
C LEU A 99 -9.45 -12.02 13.31
N ASN A 100 -8.74 -11.45 14.28
CA ASN A 100 -7.59 -12.09 14.96
C ASN A 100 -7.92 -12.66 16.35
N LYS A 101 -9.21 -12.89 16.64
CA LYS A 101 -9.67 -13.64 17.82
C LYS A 101 -10.42 -14.89 17.37
N GLY A 102 -9.67 -15.87 16.87
CA GLY A 102 -10.11 -17.23 16.64
C GLY A 102 -9.18 -18.17 17.40
#